data_AF-A0A382XIS5-F1
#
_entry.id   AF-A0A382XIS5-F1
#
_cell.length_a   1.000
_cell.length_b   1.000
_cell.length_c   1.000
_cell.angle_alpha   90.00
_cell.angle_beta   90.00
_cell.angle_gamma   90.00
#
_symmetry.space_group_name_H-M   'P 1'
#
loop_
_entity.id
_entity.type
_entity.pdbx_description
1 polymer ?
#
loop_
_entity_poly.entity_id
_entity_poly.type
_entity_poly.pdbx_seq_one_letter_code
_entity_poly.pdbx_strand_id
1 'polypeptide(L)'
;VDFIEELRGHFEKEYPKEGCGVISVVKGKKKWFPCTNTAEDDEHFIIDTQEYLKLSRTTDIIGIVHSHPDATSEPSEADINNCNSVGKDYYIFSYPEMDLTVIKPENISNALYGREYEFGVTDCFEATRDYLLLQNIKIP
;
A
#
# COMPACT_ATOMS: atom_id res chain seq x y z
N VAL A 1 11.65 -11.71 0.78
CA VAL A 1 11.92 -10.36 0.24
C VAL A 1 13.44 -10.20 0.19
N ASP A 2 14.03 -9.80 -0.93
CA ASP A 2 15.50 -9.89 -1.13
C ASP A 2 16.28 -8.69 -0.56
N PHE A 3 15.59 -7.71 0.01
CA PHE A 3 16.10 -6.39 0.39
C PHE A 3 15.82 -6.05 1.87
N ILE A 4 15.84 -7.06 2.75
CA ILE A 4 15.51 -6.93 4.19
C ILE A 4 16.41 -5.92 4.91
N GLU A 5 17.72 -5.91 4.63
CA GLU A 5 18.65 -4.98 5.29
C GLU A 5 18.40 -3.51 4.89
N GLU A 6 18.05 -3.28 3.62
CA GLU A 6 17.71 -1.94 3.12
C GLU A 6 16.39 -1.44 3.71
N LEU A 7 15.41 -2.34 3.82
CA LEU A 7 14.12 -2.06 4.48
C LEU A 7 14.32 -1.70 5.95
N ARG A 8 15.03 -2.55 6.70
CA ARG A 8 15.33 -2.32 8.12
C ARG A 8 16.03 -0.98 8.34
N GLY A 9 17.05 -0.67 7.53
CA GLY A 9 17.78 0.60 7.62
C GLY A 9 16.97 1.83 7.20
N HIS A 10 15.87 1.66 6.45
CA HIS A 10 14.91 2.73 6.20
C HIS A 10 13.94 2.89 7.37
N PHE A 11 13.36 1.79 7.86
CA PHE A 11 12.43 1.81 9.00
C PHE A 11 13.08 2.37 10.26
N GLU A 12 14.37 2.07 10.50
CA GLU A 12 15.14 2.67 11.61
C GLU A 12 15.24 4.20 11.52
N LYS A 13 15.27 4.76 10.30
CA LYS A 13 15.38 6.22 10.09
C LYS A 13 14.04 6.93 10.20
N GLU A 14 12.96 6.26 9.81
CA GLU A 14 11.61 6.80 9.84
C GLU A 14 10.99 6.70 11.24
N TYR A 15 11.45 5.76 12.07
CA TYR A 15 11.00 5.60 13.45
C TYR A 15 11.02 6.95 14.22
N PRO A 16 9.92 7.34 14.89
CA PRO A 16 8.77 6.51 15.29
C PRO A 16 7.66 6.39 14.23
N LYS A 17 7.79 7.03 13.07
CA LYS A 17 6.80 6.91 11.99
C LYS A 17 6.95 5.59 11.25
N GLU A 18 5.87 5.20 10.58
CA GLU A 18 5.92 4.14 9.60
C GLU A 18 6.86 4.50 8.46
N GLY A 19 7.84 3.64 8.16
CA GLY A 19 8.60 3.74 6.92
C GLY A 19 7.81 3.11 5.78
N CYS A 20 7.82 3.74 4.60
CA CYS A 20 6.98 3.32 3.48
C CYS A 20 7.71 3.39 2.13
N GLY A 21 7.16 2.73 1.12
CA GLY A 21 7.72 2.77 -0.22
C GLY A 21 7.13 1.70 -1.14
N VAL A 22 7.83 1.41 -2.23
CA VAL A 22 7.32 0.52 -3.27
C VAL A 22 8.34 -0.53 -3.71
N ILE A 23 7.82 -1.70 -4.07
CA ILE A 23 8.56 -2.70 -4.83
C ILE A 23 8.17 -2.54 -6.30
N SER A 24 9.17 -2.30 -7.14
CA SER A 24 8.96 -2.19 -8.59
C SER A 24 9.86 -3.14 -9.38
N VAL A 25 9.45 -3.46 -10.60
CA VAL A 25 10.28 -4.19 -11.56
C VAL A 25 11.01 -3.20 -12.46
N VAL A 26 12.34 -3.31 -12.52
CA VAL A 26 13.20 -2.53 -13.40
C VAL A 26 14.04 -3.48 -14.24
N LYS A 27 13.80 -3.50 -15.57
CA LYS A 27 14.49 -4.39 -16.52
C LYS A 27 14.40 -5.87 -16.08
N GLY A 28 13.22 -6.30 -15.63
CA GLY A 28 12.94 -7.68 -15.22
C GLY A 28 13.44 -8.08 -13.82
N LYS A 29 13.99 -7.14 -13.03
CA LYS A 29 14.43 -7.40 -11.65
C LYS A 29 13.61 -6.59 -10.64
N LYS A 30 13.19 -7.23 -9.55
CA LYS A 30 12.55 -6.54 -8.42
C LYS A 30 13.56 -5.62 -7.74
N LYS A 31 13.10 -4.43 -7.37
CA LYS A 31 13.87 -3.43 -6.63
C LYS A 31 12.98 -2.77 -5.59
N TRP A 32 13.58 -2.49 -4.45
CA TRP A 32 13.02 -1.67 -3.40
C TRP A 32 13.29 -0.19 -3.67
N PHE A 33 12.28 0.65 -3.44
CA PHE A 33 12.39 2.10 -3.49
C PHE A 33 11.74 2.66 -2.21
N PRO A 34 12.54 3.14 -1.23
CA PRO A 34 11.98 3.84 -0.09
C PRO A 34 11.37 5.16 -0.55
N CYS A 35 10.27 5.55 0.08
CA CYS A 35 9.58 6.80 -0.16
C CYS A 35 9.38 7.58 1.12
N THR A 36 9.15 8.88 0.98
CA THR A 36 8.87 9.75 2.12
C THR A 36 7.45 9.50 2.63
N ASN A 37 7.30 9.26 3.94
CA ASN A 37 6.00 9.26 4.60
C ASN A 37 5.58 10.71 4.91
N THR A 38 4.51 11.19 4.27
CA THR A 38 3.94 12.53 4.45
C THR A 38 2.73 12.58 5.38
N ALA A 39 2.42 11.48 6.08
CA ALA A 39 1.36 11.46 7.09
C ALA A 39 1.66 12.44 8.23
N GLU A 40 0.62 13.08 8.76
CA GLU A 40 0.77 14.04 9.86
C GLU A 40 1.01 13.32 11.20
N ASP A 41 0.43 12.14 11.38
CA ASP A 41 0.59 11.27 12.55
C ASP A 41 1.67 10.18 12.34
N ASP A 42 1.85 9.36 13.38
CA ASP A 42 2.83 8.27 13.43
C ASP A 42 2.18 6.88 13.24
N GLU A 43 0.85 6.80 13.13
CA GLU A 43 0.06 5.56 13.04
C GLU A 43 -0.31 5.19 11.59
N HIS A 44 -0.15 6.11 10.65
CA HIS A 44 -0.46 5.91 9.24
C HIS A 44 0.73 6.28 8.35
N PHE A 45 0.66 5.81 7.10
CA PHE A 45 1.55 6.26 6.06
C PHE A 45 0.81 6.88 4.88
N ILE A 46 1.42 7.92 4.32
CA ILE A 46 1.03 8.50 3.04
C ILE A 46 2.31 8.63 2.22
N ILE A 47 2.43 7.87 1.13
CA ILE A 47 3.59 7.99 0.24
C ILE A 47 3.56 9.35 -0.46
N ASP A 48 4.70 10.06 -0.48
CA ASP A 48 4.82 11.30 -1.25
C ASP A 48 4.35 11.10 -2.71
N THR A 49 3.38 11.92 -3.10
CA THR A 49 2.71 11.77 -4.39
C THR A 49 3.67 11.99 -5.57
N GLN A 50 4.67 12.88 -5.44
CA GLN A 50 5.61 13.14 -6.52
C GLN A 50 6.56 11.95 -6.72
N GLU A 51 7.02 11.34 -5.63
CA GLU A 51 7.83 10.13 -5.67
C GLU A 51 7.06 8.96 -6.27
N TYR A 52 5.83 8.71 -5.81
CA TYR A 52 4.98 7.65 -6.34
C TYR A 52 4.71 7.81 -7.83
N LEU A 53 4.32 9.03 -8.28
CA LEU A 53 4.06 9.31 -9.69
C LEU A 53 5.32 9.16 -10.55
N LYS A 54 6.47 9.58 -10.04
CA LYS A 54 7.74 9.40 -10.76
C LYS A 54 8.06 7.92 -10.93
N LEU A 55 7.90 7.12 -9.88
CA LEU A 55 8.15 5.68 -9.92
C LEU A 55 7.15 4.96 -10.82
N SER A 56 5.86 5.29 -10.76
CA SER A 56 4.84 4.63 -11.60
C SER A 56 5.02 4.93 -13.10
N ARG A 57 5.61 6.09 -13.44
CA ARG A 57 5.94 6.46 -14.83
C ARG A 57 7.24 5.86 -15.36
N THR A 58 8.14 5.45 -14.47
CA THR A 58 9.50 5.01 -14.84
C THR A 58 9.77 3.53 -14.57
N THR A 59 8.91 2.89 -13.78
CA THR A 59 9.04 1.50 -13.33
C THR A 59 7.67 0.84 -13.20
N ASP A 60 7.62 -0.48 -13.23
CA ASP A 60 6.39 -1.22 -13.00
C ASP A 60 6.23 -1.49 -11.50
N ILE A 61 5.43 -0.66 -10.81
CA ILE A 61 5.12 -0.86 -9.38
C ILE A 61 4.27 -2.14 -9.23
N ILE A 62 4.77 -3.08 -8.43
CA ILE A 62 4.13 -4.38 -8.18
C ILE A 62 3.66 -4.56 -6.74
N GLY A 63 4.10 -3.71 -5.81
CA GLY A 63 3.67 -3.77 -4.43
C GLY A 63 4.02 -2.52 -3.64
N ILE A 64 3.28 -2.30 -2.57
CA ILE A 64 3.50 -1.27 -1.55
C ILE A 64 4.11 -1.94 -0.33
N VAL A 65 5.03 -1.25 0.35
CA VAL A 65 5.63 -1.74 1.59
C VAL A 65 5.51 -0.67 2.65
N HIS A 66 5.15 -1.08 3.85
CA HIS A 66 5.22 -0.22 5.03
C HIS A 66 5.59 -1.02 6.29
N SER A 67 5.89 -0.32 7.37
CA SER A 67 6.21 -0.90 8.66
C SER A 67 5.24 -0.41 9.74
N HIS A 68 4.82 -1.30 10.64
CA HIS A 68 4.14 -0.97 11.89
C HIS A 68 5.17 -0.86 13.04
N PRO A 69 5.48 0.34 13.55
CA PRO A 69 6.37 0.53 14.69
C PRO A 69 5.75 0.00 15.98
N ASP A 70 6.53 -0.75 16.77
CA ASP A 70 6.14 -1.30 18.08
C ASP A 70 4.86 -2.16 18.07
N ALA A 71 4.48 -2.67 16.90
CA ALA A 71 3.28 -3.47 16.67
C ALA A 71 3.54 -4.65 15.71
N THR A 72 2.58 -5.58 15.65
CA THR A 72 2.66 -6.76 14.78
C THR A 72 2.49 -6.39 13.31
N SER A 73 2.93 -7.27 12.40
CA SER A 73 2.70 -7.14 10.96
C SER A 73 1.26 -7.47 10.53
N GLU A 74 0.33 -7.71 11.45
CA GLU A 74 -1.07 -7.94 11.12
C GLU A 74 -1.68 -6.68 10.46
N PRO A 75 -2.39 -6.84 9.33
CA PRO A 75 -2.96 -5.70 8.60
C PRO A 75 -4.11 -5.06 9.39
N SER A 76 -4.16 -3.73 9.38
CA SER A 76 -5.35 -2.98 9.79
C SER A 76 -6.47 -3.07 8.74
N GLU A 77 -7.69 -2.66 9.09
CA GLU A 77 -8.76 -2.52 8.10
C GLU A 77 -8.40 -1.52 7.00
N ALA A 78 -7.69 -0.44 7.36
CA ALA A 78 -7.21 0.55 6.40
C ALA A 78 -6.21 -0.06 5.41
N ASP A 79 -5.30 -0.93 5.86
CA ASP A 79 -4.34 -1.62 4.97
C ASP A 79 -5.05 -2.50 3.94
N ILE A 80 -6.04 -3.27 4.39
CA ILE A 80 -6.83 -4.16 3.52
C ILE A 80 -7.59 -3.33 2.49
N ASN A 81 -8.26 -2.28 2.94
CA ASN A 81 -9.03 -1.38 2.10
C ASN A 81 -8.16 -0.67 1.05
N ASN A 82 -7.00 -0.14 1.46
CA ASN A 82 -6.04 0.49 0.57
C ASN A 82 -5.41 -0.50 -0.42
N CYS A 83 -5.05 -1.71 0.04
CA CYS A 83 -4.55 -2.77 -0.83
C CYS A 83 -5.54 -3.09 -1.95
N ASN A 84 -6.82 -3.24 -1.61
CA ASN A 84 -7.89 -3.52 -2.57
C ASN A 84 -8.09 -2.36 -3.56
N SER A 85 -8.12 -1.12 -3.07
CA SER A 85 -8.32 0.06 -3.95
C SER A 85 -7.16 0.29 -4.91
N VAL A 86 -5.93 0.27 -4.39
CA VAL A 86 -4.70 0.48 -5.18
C VAL A 86 -4.45 -0.71 -6.13
N GLY A 87 -4.97 -1.90 -5.80
CA GLY A 87 -4.83 -3.10 -6.62
C GLY A 87 -3.39 -3.61 -6.68
N LYS A 88 -2.64 -3.45 -5.59
CA LYS A 88 -1.24 -3.87 -5.45
C LYS A 88 -1.06 -4.70 -4.19
N ASP A 89 -0.13 -5.65 -4.23
CA ASP A 89 0.23 -6.42 -3.04
C ASP A 89 0.81 -5.48 -1.97
N TYR A 90 0.36 -5.63 -0.73
CA TYR A 90 0.91 -4.88 0.41
C TYR A 90 1.81 -5.80 1.22
N TYR A 91 3.02 -5.32 1.53
CA TYR A 91 4.02 -6.00 2.34
C TYR A 91 4.16 -5.24 3.64
N ILE A 92 3.65 -5.81 4.72
CA ILE A 92 3.56 -5.16 6.03
C ILE A 92 4.62 -5.78 6.93
N PHE A 93 5.49 -4.95 7.48
CA PHE A 93 6.53 -5.38 8.39
C PHE A 93 6.24 -4.95 9.82
N SER A 94 6.43 -5.81 10.82
CA SER A 94 6.62 -5.34 12.19
C SER A 94 8.00 -4.69 12.31
N TYR A 95 8.13 -3.66 13.15
CA TYR A 95 9.43 -3.09 13.48
C TYR A 95 9.53 -2.90 15.00
N PRO A 96 10.62 -3.38 15.65
CA PRO A 96 11.91 -3.80 15.09
C PRO A 96 12.04 -5.29 14.70
N GLU A 97 11.06 -6.15 14.98
CA GLU A 97 11.15 -7.60 14.81
C GLU A 97 11.30 -8.03 13.33
N MET A 98 10.76 -7.25 12.40
CA MET A 98 10.78 -7.49 10.96
C MET A 98 10.02 -8.76 10.53
N ASP A 99 8.96 -9.13 11.25
CA ASP A 99 7.99 -10.11 10.77
C ASP A 99 7.25 -9.56 9.56
N LEU A 100 6.91 -10.42 8.60
CA LEU A 100 6.29 -10.02 7.34
C LEU A 100 4.93 -10.67 7.17
N THR A 101 3.93 -9.84 6.94
CA THR A 101 2.63 -10.26 6.42
C THR A 101 2.44 -9.68 5.01
N VAL A 102 1.95 -10.49 4.08
CA VAL A 102 1.65 -10.03 2.72
C VAL A 102 0.18 -10.23 2.44
N ILE A 103 -0.51 -9.15 2.12
CA ILE A 103 -1.90 -9.18 1.67
C ILE A 103 -1.97 -8.87 0.17
N LYS A 104 -2.97 -9.48 -0.49
CA LYS A 104 -3.20 -9.33 -1.92
C LYS A 104 -4.57 -8.70 -2.14
N PRO A 105 -4.73 -7.88 -3.18
CA PRO A 105 -6.02 -7.29 -3.50
C PRO A 105 -7.01 -8.40 -3.83
N GLU A 106 -8.12 -8.40 -3.10
CA GLU A 106 -9.28 -9.22 -3.41
C GLU A 106 -10.22 -8.45 -4.34
N ASN A 107 -10.83 -9.13 -5.31
CA ASN A 107 -11.87 -8.52 -6.14
C ASN A 107 -13.19 -8.49 -5.35
N ILE A 108 -13.23 -7.69 -4.28
CA ILE A 108 -14.42 -7.49 -3.48
C ILE A 108 -15.22 -6.37 -4.13
N SER A 109 -16.35 -6.70 -4.75
CA SER A 109 -17.37 -5.68 -5.02
C SER A 109 -17.95 -5.29 -3.67
N ASN A 110 -17.61 -4.11 -3.18
CA ASN A 110 -18.19 -3.62 -1.93
C ASN A 110 -19.70 -3.36 -2.11
N ALA A 111 -20.45 -3.41 -1.01
CA ALA A 111 -21.87 -3.07 -1.03
C ALA A 111 -22.06 -1.64 -1.55
N LEU A 112 -23.01 -1.41 -2.48
CA LEU A 112 -23.24 -0.07 -3.04
C LEU A 112 -23.95 0.88 -2.07
N TYR A 113 -24.74 0.33 -1.15
CA TYR A 113 -25.53 1.09 -0.17
C TYR A 113 -24.92 0.95 1.23
N GLY A 114 -24.97 2.02 2.02
CA GLY A 114 -24.53 2.01 3.43
C GLY A 114 -23.02 2.08 3.63
N ARG A 115 -22.28 2.57 2.62
CA ARG A 115 -20.83 2.73 2.68
C ARG A 115 -20.45 3.95 3.50
N GLU A 116 -19.44 3.83 4.34
CA GLU A 116 -18.74 4.99 4.89
C GLU A 116 -17.82 5.58 3.82
N TYR A 117 -17.74 6.91 3.75
CA TYR A 117 -16.97 7.61 2.73
C TYR A 117 -15.51 7.77 3.14
N GLU A 118 -14.61 7.27 2.29
CA GLU A 118 -13.18 7.50 2.38
C GLU A 118 -12.61 7.74 0.97
N PHE A 119 -11.91 8.86 0.79
CA PHE A 119 -11.40 9.28 -0.52
C PHE A 119 -10.34 8.29 -1.02
N GLY A 120 -10.52 7.79 -2.24
CA GLY A 120 -9.63 6.80 -2.84
C GLY A 120 -9.83 5.38 -2.34
N VAL A 121 -10.86 5.08 -1.53
CA VAL A 121 -11.12 3.73 -1.01
C VAL A 121 -12.59 3.34 -1.16
N THR A 122 -13.50 4.15 -0.65
CA THR A 122 -14.96 3.94 -0.70
C THR A 122 -15.68 5.20 -1.18
N ASP A 123 -15.04 5.96 -2.06
CA ASP A 123 -15.60 7.19 -2.62
C ASP A 123 -16.61 6.95 -3.76
N CYS A 124 -17.10 8.04 -4.36
CA CYS A 124 -18.09 7.97 -5.44
C CYS A 124 -17.56 7.34 -6.73
N PHE A 125 -16.25 7.44 -6.99
CA PHE A 125 -15.62 6.81 -8.13
C PHE A 125 -15.47 5.31 -7.86
N GLU A 126 -14.99 4.90 -6.69
CA GLU A 126 -14.90 3.49 -6.29
C GLU A 126 -16.28 2.82 -6.24
N ALA A 127 -17.32 3.52 -5.78
CA ALA A 127 -18.71 3.01 -5.86
C ALA A 127 -19.16 2.77 -7.31
N THR A 128 -18.71 3.61 -8.25
CA THR A 128 -18.98 3.41 -9.68
C THR A 128 -18.21 2.22 -10.24
N ARG A 129 -16.94 2.04 -9.84
CA ARG A 129 -16.12 0.88 -10.22
C ARG A 129 -16.76 -0.43 -9.75
N ASP A 130 -17.21 -0.47 -8.49
CA ASP A 130 -17.90 -1.64 -7.93
C ASP A 130 -19.20 -1.97 -8.67
N TYR A 131 -19.99 -0.95 -9.02
CA TYR A 131 -21.19 -1.16 -9.83
C TYR A 131 -20.83 -1.76 -11.20
N LEU A 132 -19.80 -1.24 -11.88
CA LEU A 132 -19.35 -1.77 -13.17
C LEU A 132 -18.84 -3.21 -13.05
N LEU A 133 -18.11 -3.54 -11.98
CA LEU A 133 -17.67 -4.90 -11.68
C LEU A 133 -18.86 -5.85 -11.51
N LEU A 134 -19.93 -5.44 -10.81
CA LEU A 134 -21.18 -6.22 -10.72
C LEU A 134 -21.84 -6.46 -12.08
N GLN A 135 -21.65 -5.55 -13.05
CA GLN A 135 -22.09 -5.71 -14.44
C GLN A 135 -21.10 -6.49 -15.31
N ASN A 136 -20.03 -7.06 -14.74
CA ASN A 136 -18.92 -7.70 -15.45
C ASN A 136 -18.15 -6.78 -16.41
N ILE A 137 -18.16 -5.47 -16.13
CA ILE A 137 -17.40 -4.46 -16.89
C ILE A 137 -16.17 -4.09 -16.06
N LYS A 138 -14.99 -4.49 -16.53
CA LYS A 138 -13.72 -4.12 -15.91
C LYS A 138 -13.18 -2.85 -16.54
N ILE A 139 -13.02 -1.82 -15.73
CA ILE A 139 -12.33 -0.59 -16.13
C ILE A 139 -10.89 -0.61 -15.60
N PRO A 140 -9.94 0.03 -16.29
CA PRO A 140 -8.54 0.09 -15.88
C PRO A 140 -8.34 0.58 -14.45
#